data_AF-M5GEA6-F1
#
_entry.id   AF-M5GEA6-F1
#
_cell.length_a   1.000
_cell.length_b   1.000
_cell.length_c   1.000
_cell.angle_alpha   90.00
_cell.angle_beta   90.00
_cell.angle_gamma   90.00
#
_symmetry.space_group_name_H-M   'P 1'
#
loop_
_entity.id
_entity.type
_entity.pdbx_description
1 polymer ?
#
loop_
_entity_poly.entity_id
_entity_poly.type
_entity_poly.pdbx_seq_one_letter_code
_entity_poly.pdbx_strand_id
1 'polypeptide(L)'
;LLDFYYLACLEAHSDQTIVFLRQNLLMFHANKEAFICLGTRKSKDTNESMFQIPKLHSFVHYMSAIMEADLLDNWDTQMMEGLHKTLAKIPFCESSGRESTCIQEMAAWIARHEKLAGFQVVLEWRL
;
A
#
# COMPACT_ATOMS: atom_id res chain seq x y z
N LEU A 1 2.41 -10.79 15.51
CA LEU A 1 2.39 -10.25 14.12
C LEU A 1 1.18 -9.35 13.90
N LEU A 2 -0.01 -9.72 14.40
CA LEU A 2 -1.17 -8.82 14.37
C LEU A 2 -0.89 -7.53 15.15
N ASP A 3 -0.32 -7.62 16.36
CA ASP A 3 0.07 -6.45 17.15
C ASP A 3 1.14 -5.59 16.45
N PHE A 4 2.07 -6.22 15.73
CA PHE A 4 3.03 -5.51 14.89
C PHE A 4 2.31 -4.68 13.82
N TYR A 5 1.31 -5.26 13.15
CA TYR A 5 0.54 -4.56 12.12
C TYR A 5 -0.24 -3.38 12.71
N TYR A 6 -0.96 -3.57 13.82
CA TYR A 6 -1.68 -2.47 14.46
C TYR A 6 -0.75 -1.35 14.92
N LEU A 7 0.43 -1.68 15.46
CA LEU A 7 1.43 -0.68 15.82
C LEU A 7 1.98 0.05 14.59
N ALA A 8 2.23 -0.65 13.48
CA ALA A 8 2.71 -0.04 12.23
C ALA A 8 1.70 0.91 11.59
N CYS A 9 0.41 0.75 11.90
CA CYS A 9 -0.67 1.61 11.39
C CYS A 9 -1.00 2.79 12.31
N LEU A 10 -0.18 3.08 13.34
CA LEU A 10 -0.40 4.25 14.17
C LEU A 10 -0.14 5.54 13.39
N GLU A 11 -1.01 6.53 13.60
CA GLU A 11 -0.86 7.88 13.03
C GLU A 11 0.26 8.69 13.69
N ALA A 12 0.89 8.17 14.74
CA ALA A 12 2.04 8.79 15.37
C ALA A 12 2.86 7.74 16.10
N HIS A 13 4.17 7.84 15.95
CA HIS A 13 5.13 6.98 16.63
C HIS A 13 5.88 7.74 17.73
N SER A 14 6.06 7.08 18.86
CA SER A 14 7.04 7.46 19.88
C SER A 14 8.15 6.42 19.96
N ASP A 15 9.26 6.77 20.60
CA ASP A 15 10.37 5.84 20.86
C ASP A 15 9.90 4.51 21.47
N GLN A 16 8.89 4.56 22.35
CA GLN A 16 8.29 3.37 22.95
C GLN A 16 7.54 2.51 21.93
N THR A 17 6.76 3.13 21.03
CA THR A 17 6.03 2.38 19.99
C THR A 17 6.99 1.66 19.04
N ILE A 18 8.13 2.26 18.71
CA ILE A 18 9.17 1.66 17.86
C ILE A 18 9.78 0.45 18.55
N VAL A 19 10.06 0.55 19.85
CA VAL A 19 10.53 -0.58 20.66
C VAL A 19 9.50 -1.71 20.68
N PHE A 20 8.21 -1.40 20.88
CA PHE A 20 7.13 -2.39 20.83
C PHE A 20 7.00 -3.03 19.45
N LEU A 21 7.15 -2.26 18.37
CA LEU A 21 7.18 -2.77 17.00
C LEU A 21 8.27 -3.85 16.85
N ARG A 22 9.49 -3.56 17.34
CA ARG A 22 10.61 -4.51 17.33
C ARG A 22 10.33 -5.76 18.13
N GLN A 23 9.83 -5.60 19.35
CA GLN A 23 9.52 -6.72 20.24
C GLN A 23 8.49 -7.66 19.61
N ASN A 24 7.45 -7.12 18.98
CA ASN A 24 6.43 -7.92 18.31
C ASN A 24 6.96 -8.67 17.08
N LEU A 25 7.87 -8.09 16.33
CA LEU A 25 8.54 -8.77 15.21
C LEU A 25 9.46 -9.89 15.70
N LEU A 26 10.24 -9.64 16.75
CA LEU A 26 11.10 -10.66 17.37
C LEU A 26 10.28 -11.80 17.97
N MET A 27 9.17 -11.49 18.65
CA MET A 27 8.24 -12.48 19.18
C MET A 27 7.67 -13.37 18.06
N PHE A 28 7.29 -12.77 16.93
CA PHE A 28 6.88 -13.56 15.76
C PHE A 28 8.01 -14.47 15.27
N HIS A 29 9.25 -13.96 15.14
CA HIS A 29 10.37 -14.76 14.69
C HIS A 29 10.77 -15.88 15.66
N ALA A 30 10.61 -15.69 16.97
CA ALA A 30 10.85 -16.72 17.97
C ALA A 30 9.81 -17.86 17.88
N ASN A 31 8.57 -17.54 17.50
CA ASN A 31 7.47 -18.51 17.47
C ASN A 31 7.18 -19.10 16.08
N LYS A 32 7.76 -18.54 15.00
CA LYS A 32 7.42 -18.96 13.62
C LYS A 32 7.75 -20.44 13.33
N GLU A 33 8.73 -21.01 14.04
CA GLU A 33 9.10 -22.43 13.92
C GLU A 33 7.93 -23.37 14.23
N ALA A 34 7.03 -22.99 15.15
CA ALA A 34 5.85 -23.79 15.46
C ALA A 34 4.98 -24.08 14.22
N PHE A 35 4.86 -23.12 13.29
CA PHE A 35 4.12 -23.32 12.03
C PHE A 35 4.81 -24.33 11.10
N ILE A 36 6.13 -24.41 11.13
CA ILE A 36 6.92 -25.37 10.36
C ILE A 36 6.76 -26.77 10.98
N CYS A 37 6.88 -26.87 12.30
CA CYS A 37 6.70 -28.13 13.03
C CYS A 37 5.30 -28.72 12.80
N LEU A 38 4.27 -27.87 12.76
CA LEU A 38 2.89 -28.27 12.47
C LEU A 38 2.64 -28.59 10.98
N GLY A 39 3.65 -28.47 10.11
CA GLY A 39 3.54 -28.81 8.69
C GLY A 39 2.77 -27.80 7.83
N THR A 40 2.27 -26.71 8.40
CA THR A 40 1.45 -25.70 7.68
C THR A 40 2.21 -24.92 6.60
N ARG A 41 3.55 -24.92 6.68
CA ARG A 41 4.46 -24.11 5.84
C ARG A 41 5.67 -24.92 5.34
N LYS A 42 5.48 -26.20 5.03
CA LYS A 42 6.50 -26.99 4.31
C LYS A 42 6.37 -26.73 2.81
N SER A 43 7.48 -26.49 2.11
CA SER A 43 7.47 -26.46 0.64
C SER A 43 7.15 -27.86 0.11
N LYS A 44 6.35 -27.93 -0.96
CA LYS A 44 5.98 -29.20 -1.60
C LYS A 44 7.15 -29.85 -2.34
N ASP A 45 8.13 -29.03 -2.75
CA ASP A 45 9.22 -29.44 -3.63
C ASP A 45 10.59 -29.45 -2.92
N THR A 46 10.72 -28.71 -1.83
CA THR A 46 11.94 -28.63 -1.01
C THR A 46 11.57 -28.81 0.45
N ASN A 47 12.35 -29.57 1.22
CA ASN A 47 12.10 -29.78 2.65
C ASN A 47 12.50 -28.53 3.48
N GLU A 48 12.38 -27.33 2.89
CA GLU A 48 12.84 -26.05 3.40
C GLU A 48 11.68 -25.21 3.95
N SER A 49 12.02 -24.37 4.93
CA SER A 49 11.13 -23.46 5.66
C SER A 49 10.54 -22.37 4.75
N MET A 50 9.20 -22.31 4.63
CA MET A 50 8.46 -21.40 3.74
C MET A 50 8.31 -19.95 4.29
N PHE A 51 9.15 -19.50 5.22
CA PHE A 51 9.12 -18.10 5.69
C PHE A 51 9.97 -17.13 4.87
N GLN A 52 10.45 -17.55 3.70
CA GLN A 52 11.13 -16.70 2.71
C GLN A 52 10.12 -15.86 1.89
N ILE A 53 9.23 -15.13 2.58
CA ILE A 53 8.22 -14.29 1.93
C ILE A 53 8.77 -12.87 1.88
N PRO A 54 9.01 -12.28 0.68
CA PRO A 54 9.55 -10.92 0.57
C PRO A 54 8.75 -9.89 1.37
N LYS A 55 7.42 -10.00 1.34
CA LYS A 55 6.51 -9.15 2.13
C LYS A 55 6.77 -9.25 3.65
N LEU A 56 7.06 -10.45 4.16
CA LEU A 56 7.37 -10.63 5.58
C LEU A 56 8.76 -10.11 5.94
N HIS A 57 9.74 -10.26 5.04
CA HIS A 57 11.06 -9.67 5.22
C HIS A 57 11.02 -8.14 5.26
N SER A 58 10.14 -7.53 4.47
CA SER A 58 9.99 -6.07 4.43
C SER A 58 9.72 -5.44 5.81
N PHE A 59 9.09 -6.17 6.73
CA PHE A 59 8.80 -5.70 8.09
C PHE A 59 10.05 -5.36 8.91
N VAL A 60 11.21 -5.94 8.57
CA VAL A 60 12.50 -5.57 9.20
C VAL A 60 12.86 -4.11 8.91
N HIS A 61 12.43 -3.57 7.77
CA HIS A 61 12.70 -2.19 7.34
C HIS A 61 11.67 -1.17 7.82
N TYR A 62 10.57 -1.60 8.45
CA TYR A 62 9.52 -0.68 8.90
C TYR A 62 10.04 0.26 10.00
N MET A 63 10.89 -0.24 10.89
CA MET A 63 11.52 0.60 11.93
C MET A 63 12.35 1.73 11.34
N SER A 64 13.22 1.45 10.36
CA SER A 64 14.03 2.49 9.72
C SER A 64 13.16 3.47 8.94
N ALA A 65 12.15 2.97 8.22
CA ALA A 65 11.21 3.83 7.48
C ALA A 65 10.44 4.77 8.42
N ILE A 66 9.93 4.26 9.56
CA ILE A 66 9.23 5.08 10.57
C ILE A 66 10.17 6.13 11.16
N MET A 67 11.44 5.79 11.45
CA MET A 67 12.39 6.77 12.00
C MET A 67 12.81 7.84 10.99
N GLU A 68 12.79 7.53 9.70
CA GLU A 68 13.17 8.47 8.63
C GLU A 68 12.00 9.35 8.17
N ALA A 69 10.77 8.84 8.21
CA ALA A 69 9.59 9.49 7.65
C ALA A 69 8.50 9.84 8.68
N ASP A 70 8.76 9.58 9.96
CA ASP A 70 7.86 9.69 11.12
C ASP A 70 6.62 8.79 11.10
N LEU A 71 6.05 8.53 9.93
CA LEU A 71 4.87 7.71 9.68
C LEU A 71 5.06 6.85 8.43
N LEU A 72 4.31 5.74 8.38
CA LEU A 72 4.16 4.91 7.18
C LEU A 72 3.01 5.37 6.27
N ASP A 73 2.38 6.51 6.58
CA ASP A 73 1.35 7.10 5.72
C ASP A 73 1.98 7.52 4.37
N ASN A 74 1.26 7.30 3.26
CA ASN A 74 1.75 7.42 1.87
C ASN A 74 2.91 6.49 1.44
N TRP A 75 3.30 5.48 2.22
CA TRP A 75 4.32 4.50 1.79
C TRP A 75 3.76 3.29 1.03
N ASP A 76 2.44 3.18 0.92
CA ASP A 76 1.78 2.14 0.14
C ASP A 76 1.29 2.63 -1.22
N THR A 77 0.82 1.69 -2.03
CA THR A 77 0.28 1.98 -3.37
C THR A 77 -1.21 2.31 -3.34
N GLN A 78 -1.87 2.34 -2.17
CA GLN A 78 -3.34 2.46 -2.10
C GLN A 78 -3.84 3.75 -2.74
N MET A 79 -3.16 4.87 -2.48
CA MET A 79 -3.51 6.15 -3.10
C MET A 79 -3.39 6.07 -4.63
N MET A 80 -2.27 5.56 -5.15
CA MET A 80 -2.05 5.39 -6.59
C MET A 80 -3.05 4.42 -7.22
N GLU A 81 -3.35 3.32 -6.55
CA GLU A 81 -4.36 2.33 -6.97
C GLU A 81 -5.77 2.94 -6.98
N GLY A 82 -6.10 3.80 -6.01
CA GLY A 82 -7.32 4.58 -5.98
C GLY A 82 -7.42 5.53 -7.18
N LEU A 83 -6.34 6.25 -7.47
CA LEU A 83 -6.24 7.15 -8.62
C LEU A 83 -6.32 6.40 -9.95
N HIS A 84 -5.85 5.16 -10.06
CA HIS A 84 -6.04 4.36 -11.28
C HIS A 84 -7.51 4.17 -11.66
N LYS A 85 -8.45 4.20 -10.71
CA LYS A 85 -9.87 4.12 -11.03
C LYS A 85 -10.33 5.34 -11.83
N THR A 86 -10.01 6.54 -11.35
CA THR A 86 -10.47 7.81 -11.92
C THR A 86 -9.61 8.29 -13.09
N LEU A 87 -8.31 8.00 -13.07
CA LEU A 87 -7.34 8.48 -14.06
C LEU A 87 -7.00 7.46 -15.15
N ALA A 88 -7.32 6.18 -14.98
CA ALA A 88 -7.04 5.17 -15.99
C ALA A 88 -8.29 4.38 -16.41
N LYS A 89 -8.96 3.71 -15.47
CA LYS A 89 -10.07 2.79 -15.80
C LYS A 89 -11.27 3.51 -16.42
N ILE A 90 -11.79 4.56 -15.77
CA ILE A 90 -12.94 5.32 -16.28
C ILE A 90 -12.61 5.99 -17.63
N PRO A 91 -11.51 6.77 -17.76
CA PRO A 91 -11.15 7.38 -19.04
C PRO A 91 -10.96 6.36 -20.17
N PHE A 92 -10.38 5.19 -19.85
CA PHE A 92 -10.19 4.12 -20.82
C PHE A 92 -11.53 3.57 -21.32
N CYS A 93 -12.47 3.29 -20.40
CA CYS A 93 -13.82 2.82 -20.74
C CYS A 93 -14.61 3.83 -21.59
N GLU A 94 -14.35 5.13 -21.43
CA GLU A 94 -14.98 6.20 -22.19
C GLU A 94 -14.19 6.63 -23.45
N SER A 95 -13.02 6.04 -23.66
CA SER A 95 -12.23 6.22 -24.87
C SER A 95 -12.72 5.31 -25.99
N SER A 96 -12.22 5.54 -27.20
CA SER A 96 -12.44 4.65 -28.34
C SER A 96 -11.78 3.27 -28.19
N GLY A 97 -10.91 3.08 -27.19
CA GLY A 97 -10.16 1.84 -26.95
C GLY A 97 -9.09 1.53 -28.00
N ARG A 98 -8.86 2.42 -28.96
CA ARG A 98 -7.88 2.24 -30.04
C ARG A 98 -6.47 2.49 -29.52
N GLU A 99 -5.57 1.52 -29.66
CA GLU A 99 -4.19 1.60 -29.15
C GLU A 99 -3.46 2.88 -29.57
N SER A 100 -3.65 3.34 -30.81
CA SER A 100 -2.97 4.53 -31.35
C SER A 100 -3.46 5.87 -30.79
N THR A 101 -4.67 5.94 -30.22
CA THR A 101 -5.34 7.22 -29.87
C THR A 101 -5.90 7.24 -28.45
N CYS A 102 -6.12 6.08 -27.84
CA CYS A 102 -6.73 5.93 -26.52
C CYS A 102 -6.04 6.76 -25.44
N ILE A 103 -4.70 6.78 -25.38
CA ILE A 103 -3.96 7.58 -24.38
C ILE A 103 -4.27 9.07 -24.52
N GLN A 104 -4.34 9.59 -25.75
CA GLN A 104 -4.65 11.00 -26.01
C GLN A 104 -6.10 11.33 -25.64
N GLU A 105 -7.02 10.42 -25.94
CA GLU A 105 -8.43 10.55 -25.58
C GLU A 105 -8.64 10.52 -24.06
N MET A 106 -7.96 9.61 -23.35
CA MET A 106 -7.96 9.54 -21.89
C MET A 106 -7.42 10.83 -21.27
N ALA A 107 -6.29 11.35 -21.77
CA ALA A 107 -5.72 12.61 -21.30
C ALA A 107 -6.67 13.80 -21.52
N ALA A 108 -7.32 13.86 -22.69
CA ALA A 108 -8.30 14.90 -22.99
C ALA A 108 -9.56 14.77 -22.12
N TRP A 109 -9.98 13.54 -21.82
CA TRP A 109 -11.08 13.24 -20.91
C TRP A 109 -10.79 13.79 -19.51
N ILE A 110 -9.61 13.49 -18.97
CA ILE A 110 -9.19 13.94 -17.63
C ILE A 110 -9.14 15.47 -17.58
N ALA A 111 -8.44 16.11 -18.53
CA ALA A 111 -8.30 17.56 -18.59
C ALA A 111 -9.66 18.28 -18.70
N ARG A 112 -10.65 17.68 -19.37
CA ARG A 112 -12.01 18.24 -19.44
C ARG A 112 -12.71 18.16 -18.08
N HIS A 113 -12.66 17.01 -17.41
CA HIS A 113 -13.32 16.81 -16.13
C HIS A 113 -12.70 17.66 -15.02
N GLU A 114 -11.38 17.81 -15.00
CA GLU A 114 -10.70 18.72 -14.06
C GLU A 114 -11.13 20.18 -14.24
N LYS A 115 -11.25 20.65 -15.50
CA LYS A 115 -11.73 22.01 -15.80
C LYS A 115 -13.19 22.21 -15.37
N LEU A 116 -14.05 21.23 -15.60
CA LEU A 116 -15.45 21.28 -15.19
C LEU A 116 -15.58 21.30 -13.65
N ALA A 117 -14.83 20.43 -12.95
CA ALA A 117 -14.80 20.40 -11.50
C ALA A 117 -14.30 21.74 -10.92
N GLY A 118 -13.21 22.30 -11.47
CA GLY A 118 -12.71 23.61 -11.06
C GLY A 118 -13.71 24.74 -11.30
N PHE A 119 -14.42 24.72 -12.42
CA PHE A 119 -15.46 25.70 -12.71
C PHE A 119 -16.67 25.57 -11.76
N GLN A 120 -17.05 24.35 -11.40
CA GLN A 120 -18.13 24.10 -10.45
C GLN A 120 -17.84 24.71 -9.07
N VAL A 121 -16.59 24.58 -8.58
CA VAL A 121 -16.17 25.22 -7.32
C VAL A 121 -16.34 26.74 -7.36
N VAL A 122 -16.04 27.38 -8.51
CA VAL A 122 -16.24 28.83 -8.67
C VAL A 122 -17.72 29.21 -8.65
N LEU A 123 -18.60 28.40 -9.26
CA LEU A 123 -20.04 28.63 -9.22
C LEU A 123 -20.60 28.50 -7.81
N GLU A 124 -20.17 27.47 -7.07
CA GLU A 124 -20.58 27.23 -5.68
C GLU A 124 -20.10 28.34 -4.75
N TRP A 125 -18.90 28.89 -4.95
CA TRP A 125 -18.40 30.01 -4.14
C TRP A 125 -19.18 31.32 -4.34
N ARG A 126 -19.80 31.50 -5.51
CA ARG A 126 -20.52 32.74 -5.85
C ARG A 126 -21.96 32.76 -5.31
N LEU A 127 -22.52 31.60 -4.98
CA LEU A 127 -23.87 31.43 -4.44
C LEU A 127 -23.87 31.50 -2.91
#